data_AF-A0A3D9VAP0-F1
#
_entry.id   AF-A0A3D9VAP0-F1
#
_cell.length_a   1.000
_cell.length_b   1.000
_cell.length_c   1.000
_cell.angle_alpha   90.00
_cell.angle_beta   90.00
_cell.angle_gamma   90.00
#
_symmetry.space_group_name_H-M   'P 1'
#
loop_
_entity.id
_entity.type
_entity.pdbx_description
1 polymer ?
#
loop_
_entity_poly.entity_id
_entity_poly.type
_entity_poly.pdbx_seq_one_letter_code
_entity_poly.pdbx_strand_id
1 'polypeptide(L)'
;MRWKAGTFEKIETNDSSIEQLINTFKKQNLNGGAVISCFKVHNENFFKEIPYEIDRYEHFFKKVFNSLDIINNLEELKIHTSEKYKFQFKYNSAVILDGSIAFQIIRGGAYKYFPERMVVAKQLASDVCQYMFQDRYEDIIVFESQSPWTDWFYDVAWDNTWMVLDSKERKMWLICATDTD
;
A
#
# COMPACT_ATOMS: atom_id res chain seq x y z
N MET A 1 -19.06 9.93 3.94
CA MET A 1 -18.28 10.74 4.91
C MET A 1 -16.81 10.61 4.54
N ARG A 2 -16.01 11.69 4.60
CA ARG A 2 -14.59 11.70 4.22
C ARG A 2 -13.76 12.46 5.25
N TRP A 3 -12.45 12.22 5.29
CA TRP A 3 -11.54 13.08 6.04
C TRP A 3 -11.51 14.50 5.43
N LYS A 4 -11.26 15.50 6.29
CA LYS A 4 -11.16 16.90 5.85
C LYS A 4 -9.85 17.09 5.07
N ALA A 5 -9.84 18.02 4.12
CA ALA A 5 -8.61 18.40 3.41
C ALA A 5 -7.53 18.85 4.41
N GLY A 6 -6.27 18.54 4.10
CA GLY A 6 -5.13 18.73 5.01
C GLY A 6 -4.99 17.65 6.10
N THR A 7 -5.79 16.57 6.04
CA THR A 7 -5.59 15.42 6.94
C THR A 7 -4.36 14.62 6.53
N PHE A 8 -4.16 14.46 5.21
CA PHE A 8 -3.04 13.73 4.64
C PHE A 8 -2.19 14.69 3.80
N GLU A 9 -0.91 14.78 4.10
CA GLU A 9 0.05 15.53 3.31
C GLU A 9 1.03 14.54 2.68
N LYS A 10 1.09 14.47 1.34
CA LYS A 10 2.07 13.62 0.66
C LYS A 10 3.46 14.14 0.97
N ILE A 11 4.35 13.26 1.41
CA ILE A 11 5.75 13.56 1.63
C ILE A 11 6.61 12.79 0.62
N GLU A 12 7.72 13.40 0.19
CA GLU A 12 8.64 12.77 -0.74
C GLU A 12 9.32 11.55 -0.09
N THR A 13 9.55 10.53 -0.91
CA THR A 13 10.18 9.27 -0.50
C THR A 13 11.41 9.01 -1.35
N ASN A 14 12.46 9.81 -1.12
CA ASN A 14 13.70 9.77 -1.90
C ASN A 14 14.70 8.80 -1.28
N ASP A 15 14.34 7.51 -1.29
CA ASP A 15 15.22 6.44 -0.80
C ASP A 15 15.44 5.38 -1.87
N SER A 16 16.70 4.93 -1.98
CA SER A 16 17.09 3.95 -2.99
C SER A 16 16.34 2.62 -2.88
N SER A 17 15.92 2.20 -1.68
CA SER A 17 15.14 0.98 -1.48
C SER A 17 13.74 1.09 -2.09
N ILE A 18 13.08 2.25 -1.94
CA ILE A 18 11.78 2.54 -2.55
C ILE A 18 11.90 2.55 -4.07
N GLU A 19 12.92 3.24 -4.60
CA GLU A 19 13.19 3.27 -6.04
C GLU A 19 13.46 1.89 -6.60
N GLN A 20 14.25 1.07 -5.90
CA GLN A 20 14.54 -0.31 -6.29
C GLN A 20 13.29 -1.18 -6.30
N LEU A 21 12.40 -1.04 -5.32
CA LEU A 21 11.14 -1.78 -5.28
C LEU A 21 10.23 -1.38 -6.45
N ILE A 22 10.06 -0.08 -6.71
CA ILE A 22 9.28 0.43 -7.84
C ILE A 22 9.85 -0.10 -9.16
N ASN A 23 11.17 -0.03 -9.34
CA ASN A 23 11.84 -0.50 -10.56
C ASN A 23 11.72 -2.02 -10.73
N THR A 24 11.76 -2.77 -9.64
CA THR A 24 11.52 -4.22 -9.64
C THR A 24 10.11 -4.53 -10.14
N PHE A 25 9.08 -3.91 -9.56
CA PHE A 25 7.71 -4.10 -10.05
C PHE A 25 7.52 -3.65 -11.49
N LYS A 26 8.06 -2.49 -11.91
CA LYS A 26 7.95 -2.01 -13.30
C LYS A 26 8.58 -2.96 -14.32
N LYS A 27 9.64 -3.68 -13.96
CA LYS A 27 10.28 -4.67 -14.84
C LYS A 27 9.45 -5.96 -14.98
N GLN A 28 8.62 -6.27 -13.99
CA GLN A 28 7.86 -7.51 -13.93
C GLN A 28 6.41 -7.33 -14.39
N ASN A 29 5.80 -6.21 -14.02
CA ASN A 29 4.41 -5.88 -14.27
C ASN A 29 4.30 -5.11 -15.59
N LEU A 30 4.39 -5.81 -16.71
CA LEU A 30 4.56 -5.21 -18.04
C LEU A 30 3.33 -4.43 -18.51
N ASN A 31 2.14 -4.82 -18.08
CA ASN A 31 0.86 -4.25 -18.49
C ASN A 31 0.10 -3.60 -17.33
N GLY A 32 0.71 -3.52 -16.15
CA GLY A 32 0.16 -2.84 -14.99
C GLY A 32 1.06 -1.73 -14.49
N GLY A 33 1.20 -1.64 -13.16
CA GLY A 33 1.96 -0.58 -12.54
C GLY A 33 2.25 -0.81 -11.08
N ALA A 34 3.01 0.13 -10.51
CA ALA A 34 3.35 0.17 -9.11
C ALA A 34 3.34 1.60 -8.60
N VAL A 35 2.70 1.80 -7.46
CA VAL A 35 2.55 3.09 -6.77
C VAL A 35 3.03 2.91 -5.35
N ILE A 36 4.02 3.70 -4.93
CA ILE A 36 4.43 3.79 -3.54
C ILE A 36 4.34 5.25 -3.13
N SER A 37 3.64 5.54 -2.05
CA SER A 37 3.48 6.90 -1.54
C SER A 37 3.41 6.91 -0.03
N CYS A 38 3.98 7.96 0.57
CA CYS A 38 3.89 8.21 1.99
C CYS A 38 3.13 9.51 2.25
N PHE A 39 2.31 9.49 3.29
CA PHE A 39 1.57 10.64 3.77
C PHE A 39 1.88 10.90 5.24
N LYS A 40 2.15 12.16 5.57
CA LYS A 40 2.07 12.65 6.96
C LYS A 40 0.60 12.83 7.31
N VAL A 41 0.20 12.31 8.46
CA VAL A 41 -1.18 12.39 8.98
C VAL A 41 -1.26 13.45 10.06
N HIS A 42 -1.93 14.56 9.79
CA HIS A 42 -2.03 15.69 10.73
C HIS A 42 -3.14 15.53 11.76
N ASN A 43 -4.19 14.76 11.43
CA ASN A 43 -5.31 14.53 12.34
C ASN A 43 -5.02 13.37 13.30
N GLU A 44 -4.76 13.67 14.57
CA GLU A 44 -4.48 12.65 15.59
C GLU A 44 -5.62 11.65 15.81
N ASN A 45 -6.87 12.03 15.51
CA ASN A 45 -8.00 11.13 15.65
C ASN A 45 -8.01 10.02 14.58
N PHE A 46 -7.26 10.19 13.48
CA PHE A 46 -7.15 9.15 12.45
C PHE A 46 -6.74 7.80 13.03
N PHE A 47 -5.66 7.76 13.82
CA PHE A 47 -5.16 6.52 14.42
C PHE A 47 -6.10 5.98 15.52
N LYS A 48 -6.88 6.84 16.17
CA LYS A 48 -7.89 6.44 17.17
C LYS A 48 -9.15 5.86 16.54
N GLU A 49 -9.41 6.19 15.27
CA GLU A 49 -10.57 5.71 14.49
C GLU A 49 -10.27 4.41 13.74
N ILE A 50 -9.05 3.84 13.86
CA ILE A 50 -8.73 2.55 13.26
C ILE A 50 -9.62 1.48 13.93
N PRO A 51 -10.49 0.79 13.17
CA PRO A 51 -11.38 -0.21 13.74
C PRO A 51 -10.64 -1.49 14.13
N TYR A 52 -11.08 -2.12 15.22
CA TYR A 52 -10.67 -3.48 15.59
C TYR A 52 -11.49 -4.55 14.85
N GLU A 53 -12.77 -4.26 14.58
CA GLU A 53 -13.72 -5.20 13.97
C GLU A 53 -13.68 -5.10 12.43
N ILE A 54 -13.57 -6.26 11.76
CA ILE A 54 -13.39 -6.35 10.30
C ILE A 54 -14.57 -5.78 9.49
N ASP A 55 -15.79 -5.85 10.02
CA ASP A 55 -17.00 -5.32 9.40
C ASP A 55 -16.99 -3.78 9.31
N ARG A 56 -16.20 -3.11 10.15
CA ARG A 56 -16.02 -1.65 10.11
C ARG A 56 -14.93 -1.17 9.16
N TYR A 57 -14.14 -2.09 8.61
CA TYR A 57 -13.00 -1.75 7.74
C TYR A 57 -13.48 -1.02 6.50
N GLU A 58 -14.57 -1.50 5.89
CA GLU A 58 -15.11 -0.89 4.68
C GLU A 58 -15.40 0.61 4.87
N HIS A 59 -16.01 0.98 6.00
CA HIS A 59 -16.30 2.38 6.31
C HIS A 59 -15.03 3.20 6.57
N PHE A 60 -14.06 2.62 7.27
CA PHE A 60 -12.77 3.27 7.52
C PHE A 60 -12.03 3.56 6.21
N PHE A 61 -11.84 2.56 5.35
CA PHE A 61 -11.14 2.74 4.07
C PHE A 61 -11.92 3.66 3.11
N LYS A 62 -13.27 3.58 3.08
CA LYS A 62 -14.09 4.55 2.35
C LYS A 62 -13.81 5.99 2.80
N LYS A 63 -13.66 6.27 4.10
CA LYS A 63 -13.32 7.62 4.57
C LYS A 63 -11.93 8.06 4.09
N VAL A 64 -10.96 7.16 4.08
CA VAL A 64 -9.57 7.42 3.66
C VAL A 64 -9.49 7.71 2.17
N PHE A 65 -9.94 6.77 1.34
CA PHE A 65 -9.80 6.87 -0.11
C PHE A 65 -10.76 7.88 -0.76
N ASN A 66 -11.82 8.31 -0.07
CA ASN A 66 -12.65 9.46 -0.50
C ASN A 66 -12.09 10.83 -0.05
N SER A 67 -10.95 10.86 0.66
CA SER A 67 -10.29 12.13 0.99
C SER A 67 -9.73 12.77 -0.27
N LEU A 68 -9.95 14.08 -0.43
CA LEU A 68 -9.40 14.84 -1.56
C LEU A 68 -7.87 14.84 -1.55
N ASP A 69 -7.27 14.82 -0.35
CA ASP A 69 -5.82 14.74 -0.21
C ASP A 69 -5.27 13.47 -0.85
N ILE A 70 -5.97 12.34 -0.71
CA ILE A 70 -5.55 11.04 -1.27
C ILE A 70 -5.83 10.99 -2.77
N ILE A 71 -7.03 11.39 -3.20
CA ILE A 71 -7.43 11.39 -4.61
C ILE A 71 -6.47 12.24 -5.45
N ASN A 72 -6.18 13.46 -5.02
CA ASN A 72 -5.35 14.40 -5.79
C ASN A 72 -3.86 14.02 -5.82
N ASN A 73 -3.39 13.24 -4.84
CA ASN A 73 -1.98 12.84 -4.74
C ASN A 73 -1.68 11.47 -5.37
N LEU A 74 -2.72 10.72 -5.72
CA LEU A 74 -2.69 9.39 -6.30
C LEU A 74 -3.58 9.32 -7.55
N GLU A 75 -3.55 10.35 -8.40
CA GLU A 75 -4.40 10.46 -9.60
C GLU A 75 -4.26 9.24 -10.52
N GLU A 76 -3.06 8.65 -10.57
CA GLU A 76 -2.76 7.43 -11.33
C GLU A 76 -3.64 6.24 -10.93
N LEU A 77 -4.04 6.13 -9.65
CA LEU A 77 -4.90 5.06 -9.16
C LEU A 77 -6.37 5.25 -9.56
N LYS A 78 -6.73 6.36 -10.22
CA LYS A 78 -8.09 6.65 -10.71
C LYS A 78 -9.15 6.38 -9.63
N ILE A 79 -8.92 6.92 -8.44
CA ILE A 79 -9.77 6.67 -7.29
C ILE A 79 -11.13 7.34 -7.54
N HIS A 80 -12.14 6.51 -7.83
CA HIS A 80 -13.52 6.94 -7.99
C HIS A 80 -14.30 6.62 -6.71
N THR A 81 -15.15 7.55 -6.26
CA THR A 81 -15.96 7.37 -5.04
C THR A 81 -17.20 6.50 -5.28
N SER A 82 -17.18 5.62 -6.29
CA SER A 82 -18.34 4.81 -6.69
C SER A 82 -18.55 3.64 -5.73
N GLU A 83 -19.78 3.15 -5.61
CA GLU A 83 -20.10 1.96 -4.81
C GLU A 83 -19.72 0.64 -5.49
N LYS A 84 -19.07 0.71 -6.67
CA LYS A 84 -18.67 -0.47 -7.46
C LYS A 84 -17.77 -1.42 -6.67
N TYR A 85 -16.86 -0.86 -5.89
CA TYR A 85 -15.84 -1.63 -5.19
C TYR A 85 -16.11 -1.73 -3.68
N LYS A 86 -15.75 -2.88 -3.12
CA LYS A 86 -15.68 -3.10 -1.68
C LYS A 86 -14.22 -3.11 -1.23
N PHE A 87 -13.93 -2.41 -0.14
CA PHE A 87 -12.60 -2.38 0.45
C PHE A 87 -12.37 -3.65 1.30
N GLN A 88 -11.84 -4.71 0.68
CA GLN A 88 -11.61 -6.02 1.32
C GLN A 88 -10.22 -6.14 1.95
N PHE A 89 -9.89 -5.20 2.83
CA PHE A 89 -8.62 -5.24 3.55
C PHE A 89 -8.65 -6.23 4.72
N LYS A 90 -7.50 -6.79 5.04
CA LYS A 90 -7.25 -7.61 6.22
C LYS A 90 -6.12 -7.00 7.02
N TYR A 91 -6.22 -7.08 8.34
CA TYR A 91 -5.14 -6.71 9.23
C TYR A 91 -4.03 -7.77 9.19
N ASN A 92 -2.78 -7.32 9.13
CA ASN A 92 -1.58 -8.15 9.22
C ASN A 92 -0.58 -7.54 10.22
N SER A 93 0.29 -8.39 10.75
CA SER A 93 1.42 -7.93 11.57
C SER A 93 2.50 -7.30 10.69
N ALA A 94 3.13 -6.23 11.18
CA ALA A 94 4.31 -5.62 10.55
C ALA A 94 5.46 -6.62 10.31
N VAL A 95 5.57 -7.66 11.14
CA VAL A 95 6.58 -8.73 11.02
C VAL A 95 6.40 -9.57 9.75
N ILE A 96 5.20 -9.56 9.15
CA ILE A 96 4.89 -10.35 7.94
C ILE A 96 5.06 -9.51 6.66
N LEU A 97 5.09 -8.17 6.77
CA LEU A 97 4.99 -7.27 5.63
C LEU A 97 6.11 -7.48 4.60
N ASP A 98 7.35 -7.55 5.06
CA ASP A 98 8.50 -7.79 4.18
C ASP A 98 8.41 -9.14 3.47
N GLY A 99 7.86 -10.17 4.13
CA GLY A 99 7.55 -11.47 3.54
C GLY A 99 6.46 -11.39 2.48
N SER A 100 5.39 -10.63 2.72
CA SER A 100 4.31 -10.43 1.76
C SER A 100 4.79 -9.69 0.50
N ILE A 101 5.53 -8.58 0.68
CA ILE A 101 6.14 -7.84 -0.44
C ILE A 101 7.12 -8.73 -1.20
N ALA A 102 8.00 -9.45 -0.50
CA ALA A 102 8.96 -10.37 -1.13
C ALA A 102 8.26 -11.47 -1.93
N PHE A 103 7.16 -12.01 -1.41
CA PHE A 103 6.37 -13.01 -2.11
C PHE A 103 5.77 -12.45 -3.40
N GLN A 104 5.29 -11.20 -3.40
CA GLN A 104 4.82 -10.54 -4.61
C GLN A 104 5.95 -10.34 -5.62
N ILE A 105 7.13 -9.89 -5.18
CA ILE A 105 8.32 -9.77 -6.04
C ILE A 105 8.61 -11.12 -6.70
N ILE A 106 8.68 -12.21 -5.91
CA ILE A 106 9.00 -13.56 -6.39
C ILE A 106 8.00 -14.04 -7.44
N ARG A 107 6.69 -13.83 -7.19
CA ARG A 107 5.64 -14.21 -8.14
C ARG A 107 5.75 -13.45 -9.45
N GLY A 108 6.20 -12.18 -9.40
CA GLY A 108 6.30 -11.32 -10.56
C GLY A 108 4.92 -10.98 -11.16
N GLY A 109 4.92 -10.57 -12.43
CA GLY A 109 3.72 -10.22 -13.18
C GLY A 109 3.14 -11.39 -13.97
N ALA A 110 2.23 -11.10 -14.90
CA ALA A 110 1.58 -12.08 -15.75
C ALA A 110 2.56 -12.81 -16.69
N TYR A 111 3.61 -12.11 -17.12
CA TYR A 111 4.55 -12.61 -18.13
C TYR A 111 6.00 -12.74 -17.65
N LYS A 112 6.36 -12.09 -16.54
CA LYS A 112 7.75 -12.02 -16.06
C LYS A 112 7.83 -12.40 -14.60
N TYR A 113 8.61 -13.45 -14.34
CA TYR A 113 8.99 -13.87 -13.00
C TYR A 113 10.20 -13.09 -12.49
N PHE A 114 10.47 -13.14 -11.19
CA PHE A 114 11.71 -12.60 -10.62
C PHE A 114 12.90 -13.51 -10.94
N PRO A 115 13.91 -13.03 -11.68
CA PRO A 115 14.98 -13.90 -12.15
C PRO A 115 16.01 -14.26 -11.05
N GLU A 116 16.00 -13.55 -9.93
CA GLU A 116 16.98 -13.73 -8.86
C GLU A 116 16.49 -14.66 -7.75
N ARG A 117 17.38 -14.99 -6.81
CA ARG A 117 17.06 -15.87 -5.68
C ARG A 117 16.06 -15.20 -4.73
N MET A 118 15.22 -16.00 -4.09
CA MET A 118 14.22 -15.53 -3.10
C MET A 118 14.82 -14.70 -1.96
N VAL A 119 16.07 -14.96 -1.56
CA VAL A 119 16.78 -14.16 -0.55
C VAL A 119 16.99 -12.70 -1.00
N VAL A 120 17.17 -12.46 -2.30
CA VAL A 120 17.29 -11.11 -2.85
C VAL A 120 15.94 -10.38 -2.77
N ALA A 121 14.85 -11.04 -3.15
CA ALA A 121 13.51 -10.48 -2.99
C ALA A 121 13.19 -10.16 -1.52
N LYS A 122 13.58 -11.05 -0.60
CA LYS A 122 13.44 -10.82 0.84
C LYS A 122 14.25 -9.61 1.29
N GLN A 123 15.49 -9.46 0.83
CA GLN A 123 16.33 -8.31 1.18
C GLN A 123 15.72 -7.00 0.68
N LEU A 124 15.30 -6.94 -0.59
CA LEU A 124 14.65 -5.75 -1.17
C LEU A 124 13.43 -5.31 -0.34
N ALA A 125 12.58 -6.25 0.04
CA ALA A 125 11.41 -5.96 0.86
C ALA A 125 11.78 -5.54 2.30
N SER A 126 12.83 -6.13 2.87
CA SER A 126 13.33 -5.81 4.20
C SER A 126 13.92 -4.40 4.25
N ASP A 127 14.69 -4.00 3.24
CA ASP A 127 15.28 -2.66 3.13
C ASP A 127 14.20 -1.58 3.07
N VAL A 128 13.13 -1.84 2.31
CA VAL A 128 11.95 -0.95 2.27
C VAL A 128 11.27 -0.85 3.64
N CYS A 129 11.08 -1.97 4.34
CA CYS A 129 10.49 -1.94 5.69
C CYS A 129 11.39 -1.20 6.69
N GLN A 130 12.71 -1.41 6.62
CA GLN A 130 13.68 -0.71 7.44
C GLN A 130 13.63 0.80 7.21
N TYR A 131 13.48 1.23 5.96
CA TYR A 131 13.30 2.64 5.64
C TYR A 131 11.95 3.19 6.15
N MET A 132 10.85 2.44 5.98
CA MET A 132 9.52 2.90 6.38
C MET A 132 9.38 3.09 7.90
N PHE A 133 9.88 2.15 8.70
CA PHE A 133 9.59 2.13 10.14
C PHE A 133 10.73 1.68 11.06
N GLN A 134 11.91 1.31 10.52
CA GLN A 134 13.06 0.88 11.31
C GLN A 134 12.66 -0.25 12.28
N ASP A 135 12.94 -0.11 13.58
CA ASP A 135 12.66 -1.11 14.61
C ASP A 135 11.27 -0.96 15.26
N ARG A 136 10.40 -0.06 14.79
CA ARG A 136 9.12 0.27 15.45
C ARG A 136 7.99 -0.74 15.21
N TYR A 137 8.28 -2.03 15.06
CA TYR A 137 7.30 -3.05 14.65
C TYR A 137 6.01 -3.06 15.50
N GLU A 138 6.10 -2.80 16.80
CA GLU A 138 4.96 -2.78 17.74
C GLU A 138 4.00 -1.60 17.50
N ASP A 139 4.46 -0.54 16.86
CA ASP A 139 3.69 0.67 16.57
C ASP A 139 3.11 0.69 15.15
N ILE A 140 3.40 -0.35 14.36
CA ILE A 140 3.01 -0.48 12.96
C ILE A 140 1.78 -1.36 12.80
N ILE A 141 0.76 -0.79 12.17
CA ILE A 141 -0.44 -1.50 11.74
C ILE A 141 -0.36 -1.68 10.22
N VAL A 142 -0.52 -2.92 9.76
CA VAL A 142 -0.55 -3.24 8.33
C VAL A 142 -1.94 -3.69 7.93
N PHE A 143 -2.43 -3.13 6.84
CA PHE A 143 -3.59 -3.64 6.14
C PHE A 143 -3.19 -4.08 4.74
N GLU A 144 -3.72 -5.22 4.30
CA GLU A 144 -3.43 -5.81 3.00
C GLU A 144 -4.72 -6.18 2.28
N SER A 145 -4.77 -5.93 0.96
CA SER A 145 -5.87 -6.33 0.09
C SER A 145 -5.33 -6.84 -1.24
N GLN A 146 -5.89 -7.94 -1.73
CA GLN A 146 -5.71 -8.41 -3.10
C GLN A 146 -6.93 -8.11 -3.98
N SER A 147 -7.98 -7.52 -3.41
CA SER A 147 -9.17 -7.12 -4.15
C SER A 147 -9.01 -5.71 -4.72
N PRO A 148 -9.53 -5.47 -5.94
CA PRO A 148 -9.51 -4.16 -6.55
C PRO A 148 -10.40 -3.20 -5.77
N TRP A 149 -9.94 -1.96 -5.63
CA TRP A 149 -10.71 -0.88 -5.01
C TRP A 149 -10.80 0.39 -5.87
N THR A 150 -10.23 0.33 -7.08
CA THR A 150 -10.38 1.33 -8.15
C THR A 150 -10.31 0.64 -9.51
N ASP A 151 -10.60 1.38 -10.59
CA ASP A 151 -10.45 0.93 -11.97
C ASP A 151 -8.98 0.82 -12.43
N TRP A 152 -8.00 1.11 -11.57
CA TRP A 152 -6.59 0.91 -11.86
C TRP A 152 -6.14 -0.54 -11.68
N PHE A 153 -6.83 -1.30 -10.82
CA PHE A 153 -6.61 -2.73 -10.62
C PHE A 153 -7.45 -3.55 -11.60
N TYR A 154 -6.99 -4.76 -11.94
CA TYR A 154 -7.60 -5.60 -12.97
C TYR A 154 -8.48 -6.75 -12.42
N ASP A 155 -8.63 -6.87 -11.10
CA ASP A 155 -9.31 -7.98 -10.41
C ASP A 155 -8.63 -9.34 -10.64
N VAL A 156 -7.31 -9.35 -10.50
CA VAL A 156 -6.44 -10.47 -10.88
C VAL A 156 -5.45 -10.82 -9.77
N ALA A 157 -4.80 -11.98 -9.90
CA ALA A 157 -3.92 -12.51 -8.87
C ALA A 157 -2.65 -11.67 -8.60
N TRP A 158 -2.40 -10.61 -9.38
CA TRP A 158 -1.26 -9.70 -9.23
C TRP A 158 -1.63 -8.41 -8.49
N ASP A 159 -2.93 -8.17 -8.26
CA ASP A 159 -3.40 -7.01 -7.50
C ASP A 159 -2.99 -7.14 -6.04
N ASN A 160 -2.24 -6.17 -5.55
CA ASN A 160 -1.92 -6.07 -4.14
C ASN A 160 -1.93 -4.61 -3.71
N THR A 161 -2.44 -4.39 -2.50
CA THR A 161 -2.35 -3.12 -1.79
C THR A 161 -1.89 -3.39 -0.36
N TRP A 162 -0.85 -2.71 0.08
CA TRP A 162 -0.46 -2.62 1.48
C TRP A 162 -0.64 -1.18 1.96
N MET A 163 -1.35 -1.01 3.07
CA MET A 163 -1.41 0.23 3.82
C MET A 163 -0.67 0.03 5.15
N VAL A 164 0.39 0.80 5.38
CA VAL A 164 1.23 0.71 6.58
C VAL A 164 1.06 1.98 7.39
N LEU A 165 0.57 1.85 8.62
CA LEU A 165 0.25 2.97 9.50
C LEU A 165 1.25 3.00 10.67
N ASP A 166 2.04 4.08 10.74
CA ASP A 166 2.96 4.37 11.84
C ASP A 166 2.35 5.47 12.72
N SER A 167 1.80 5.07 13.87
CA SER A 167 1.13 6.01 14.78
C SER A 167 2.10 6.93 15.52
N LYS A 168 3.37 6.51 15.72
CA LYS A 168 4.40 7.30 16.40
C LYS A 168 4.89 8.43 15.51
N GLU A 169 5.22 8.10 14.27
CA GLU A 169 5.67 9.08 13.27
C GLU A 169 4.51 9.76 12.56
N ARG A 170 3.27 9.33 12.82
CA ARG A 170 2.05 9.78 12.14
C ARG A 170 2.18 9.68 10.62
N LYS A 171 2.63 8.53 10.13
CA LYS A 171 2.80 8.26 8.70
C LYS A 171 1.83 7.19 8.24
N MET A 172 1.37 7.34 7.00
CA MET A 172 0.62 6.33 6.27
C MET A 172 1.35 6.07 4.95
N TRP A 173 1.86 4.85 4.78
CA TRP A 173 2.36 4.38 3.51
C TRP A 173 1.26 3.64 2.76
N LEU A 174 1.23 3.82 1.45
CA LEU A 174 0.42 3.06 0.54
C LEU A 174 1.33 2.48 -0.55
N ILE A 175 1.28 1.16 -0.70
CA ILE A 175 2.01 0.41 -1.73
C ILE A 175 0.96 -0.34 -2.55
N CYS A 176 0.83 -0.01 -3.82
CA CYS A 176 -0.06 -0.67 -4.77
C CYS A 176 0.77 -1.30 -5.88
N ALA A 177 0.43 -2.52 -6.27
CA ALA A 177 1.00 -3.18 -7.44
C ALA A 177 -0.11 -3.93 -8.17
N THR A 178 -0.04 -3.92 -9.50
CA THR A 178 -0.95 -4.67 -10.37
C THR A 178 -0.24 -5.04 -11.66
N ASP A 179 -0.72 -6.08 -12.33
CA ASP A 179 -0.35 -6.48 -13.69
C ASP A 179 -1.52 -7.22 -14.34
N THR A 180 -1.51 -7.39 -15.66
CA THR A 180 -2.53 -8.17 -16.39
C THR A 180 -1.96 -8.77 -17.67
N ASP A 181 -2.66 -9.74 -18.25
CA ASP A 181 -2.40 -10.23 -19.61
C ASP A 181 -2.72 -9.18 -20.69
#